data_AF-A0AAD3ZKV8-F1
#
_entry.id   AF-A0AAD3ZKV8-F1
#
_cell.length_a   1.000
_cell.length_b   1.000
_cell.length_c   1.000
_cell.angle_alpha   90.00
_cell.angle_beta   90.00
_cell.angle_gamma   90.00
#
_symmetry.space_group_name_H-M   'P 1'
#
loop_
_entity.id
_entity.type
_entity.pdbx_description
1 polymer ?
#
loop_
_entity_poly.entity_id
_entity_poly.type
_entity_poly.pdbx_seq_one_letter_code
_entity_poly.pdbx_strand_id
1 'polypeptide(L)'
;MRVQETVQAANVSGADRANKEARLLKTCQDFEAVFLSMIWKEMQKSSGTDLGLYGAFAEGAIGQSWARSGGIGLAKVLFKTMSKHLSD
;
A
#
# COMPACT_ATOMS: atom_id res chain seq x y z
N MET A 1 35.28 26.76 -15.28
CA MET A 1 34.80 25.44 -14.84
C MET A 1 33.66 25.66 -13.84
N ARG A 2 32.41 25.80 -14.29
CA ARG A 2 31.21 26.11 -13.47
C ARG A 2 29.98 25.27 -13.88
N VAL A 3 30.23 24.07 -14.39
CA VAL A 3 29.17 23.18 -14.91
C VAL A 3 28.86 22.05 -13.91
N GLN A 4 29.64 21.91 -12.82
CA GLN A 4 29.51 20.79 -11.89
C GLN A 4 28.58 21.05 -10.69
N GLU A 5 28.33 22.31 -10.29
CA GLU A 5 27.47 22.62 -9.12
C GLU A 5 25.96 22.52 -9.40
N THR A 6 25.53 22.74 -10.65
CA THR A 6 24.09 22.73 -10.98
C THR A 6 23.51 21.32 -11.13
N VAL A 7 24.34 20.30 -11.31
CA VAL A 7 23.91 18.91 -11.51
C VAL A 7 23.53 18.22 -10.19
N GLN A 8 24.11 18.63 -9.06
CA GLN A 8 23.82 18.02 -7.76
C GLN A 8 22.48 18.47 -7.17
N ALA A 9 22.09 19.74 -7.29
CA ALA A 9 20.84 20.25 -6.71
C ALA A 9 19.58 19.68 -7.39
N ALA A 10 19.62 19.44 -8.71
CA ALA A 10 18.49 18.85 -9.45
C ALA A 10 18.29 17.35 -9.17
N ASN A 11 19.37 16.63 -8.80
CA ASN A 11 19.29 15.19 -8.51
C ASN A 11 18.74 14.90 -7.10
N VAL A 12 18.96 15.82 -6.15
CA VAL A 12 18.43 15.71 -4.78
C VAL A 12 16.91 15.85 -4.75
N SER A 13 16.32 16.81 -5.49
CA SER A 13 14.87 16.99 -5.52
C SER A 13 14.12 15.83 -6.20
N GLY A 14 14.72 15.22 -7.23
CA GLY A 14 14.18 14.02 -7.88
C GLY A 14 14.21 12.78 -6.96
N ALA A 15 15.31 12.58 -6.23
CA ALA A 15 15.46 11.49 -5.27
C ALA A 15 14.48 11.63 -4.08
N ASP A 16 14.30 12.85 -3.56
CA ASP A 16 13.36 13.12 -2.47
C ASP A 16 11.91 12.89 -2.90
N ARG A 17 11.55 13.31 -4.11
CA ARG A 17 10.21 13.07 -4.67
C ARG A 17 9.95 11.58 -4.88
N ALA A 18 10.91 10.84 -5.44
CA ALA A 18 10.79 9.39 -5.61
C ALA A 18 10.63 8.67 -4.26
N ASN A 19 11.33 9.12 -3.21
CA ASN A 19 11.19 8.57 -1.87
C ASN A 19 9.81 8.87 -1.26
N LYS A 20 9.30 10.09 -1.43
CA LYS A 20 7.93 10.46 -1.02
C LYS A 20 6.87 9.62 -1.75
N GLU A 21 7.02 9.42 -3.06
CA GLU A 21 6.10 8.60 -3.86
C GLU A 21 6.13 7.13 -3.41
N ALA A 22 7.32 6.57 -3.15
CA ALA A 22 7.47 5.21 -2.64
C ALA A 22 6.83 5.03 -1.26
N ARG A 23 6.98 6.01 -0.36
CA ARG A 23 6.33 6.01 0.96
C ARG A 23 4.82 6.10 0.84
N LEU A 24 4.30 6.98 -0.02
CA LEU A 24 2.87 7.11 -0.26
C LEU A 24 2.26 5.81 -0.78
N LEU A 25 2.91 5.19 -1.78
CA LEU A 25 2.48 3.91 -2.33
C LEU A 25 2.42 2.83 -1.24
N LYS A 26 3.46 2.75 -0.40
CA LYS A 26 3.50 1.80 0.73
C LYS A 26 2.35 2.05 1.71
N THR A 27 2.11 3.30 2.10
CA THR A 27 0.99 3.64 2.99
C THR A 27 -0.36 3.25 2.39
N CYS A 28 -0.57 3.45 1.08
CA CYS A 28 -1.79 3.02 0.41
C CYS A 28 -1.93 1.48 0.39
N GLN A 29 -0.84 0.73 0.24
CA GLN A 29 -0.83 -0.73 0.33
C GLN A 29 -1.13 -1.22 1.75
N ASP A 30 -0.53 -0.59 2.76
CA ASP A 30 -0.77 -0.91 4.17
C ASP A 30 -2.24 -0.67 4.55
N PHE A 31 -2.84 0.44 4.05
CA PHE A 31 -4.26 0.72 4.23
C PHE A 31 -5.15 -0.36 3.61
N GLU A 32 -4.87 -0.75 2.36
CA GLU A 32 -5.62 -1.81 1.68
C GLU A 32 -5.54 -3.15 2.44
N ALA A 33 -4.38 -3.49 2.99
CA ALA A 33 -4.22 -4.70 3.80
C ALA A 33 -5.09 -4.69 5.07
N VAL A 34 -5.15 -3.56 5.78
CA VAL A 34 -6.03 -3.40 6.96
C VAL A 34 -7.50 -3.50 6.55
N PHE A 35 -7.89 -2.81 5.48
CA PHE A 35 -9.27 -2.81 4.97
C PHE A 35 -9.72 -4.21 4.56
N LEU A 36 -8.87 -4.95 3.84
CA LEU A 36 -9.15 -6.33 3.45
C LEU A 36 -9.27 -7.25 4.65
N SER A 37 -8.44 -7.05 5.68
CA SER A 37 -8.55 -7.80 6.94
C SER A 37 -9.89 -7.55 7.63
N MET A 38 -10.41 -6.31 7.58
CA MET A 38 -11.74 -5.98 8.12
C MET A 38 -12.86 -6.65 7.32
N ILE A 39 -12.82 -6.57 5.98
CA ILE A 39 -13.82 -7.24 5.14
C ILE A 39 -13.82 -8.75 5.38
N TRP A 40 -12.64 -9.36 5.44
CA TRP A 40 -12.52 -10.79 5.66
C TRP A 40 -13.16 -11.23 6.98
N LYS A 41 -12.92 -10.47 8.06
CA LYS A 41 -13.55 -10.73 9.37
C LYS A 41 -15.08 -10.63 9.31
N GLU A 42 -15.62 -9.64 8.60
CA GLU A 42 -17.07 -9.52 8.43
C GLU A 42 -17.65 -10.64 7.53
N MET A 43 -16.92 -11.08 6.50
CA MET A 43 -17.30 -12.24 5.69
C MET A 43 -17.34 -13.53 6.51
N GLN A 44 -16.37 -13.75 7.41
CA GLN A 44 -16.36 -14.90 8.31
C GLN A 44 -17.57 -14.88 9.26
N LYS A 45 -17.87 -13.71 9.87
CA LYS A 45 -19.07 -13.54 10.71
C LYS A 45 -20.37 -13.81 9.94
N SER A 46 -20.49 -13.27 8.73
CA SER A 46 -21.72 -13.37 7.94
C SER A 46 -21.95 -14.75 7.31
N SER A 47 -20.88 -15.49 7.00
CA SER A 47 -20.99 -16.81 6.36
C SER A 47 -21.24 -17.96 7.35
N GLY A 48 -21.17 -17.70 8.65
CA GLY A 48 -21.25 -18.74 9.69
C GLY A 48 -20.05 -19.70 9.68
N THR A 49 -19.03 -19.42 8.85
CA THR A 49 -17.81 -20.21 8.73
C THR A 49 -16.84 -19.79 9.83
N ASP A 50 -17.18 -20.11 11.08
CA ASP A 50 -16.21 -20.04 12.17
C ASP A 50 -15.23 -21.21 12.00
N LEU A 51 -14.11 -20.96 11.32
CA LEU A 51 -13.06 -21.95 11.09
C LEU A 51 -12.28 -22.27 12.38
N GLY A 52 -12.66 -21.73 13.55
CA GLY A 52 -12.01 -22.00 14.82
C GLY A 52 -10.49 -21.79 14.76
N LEU A 53 -9.71 -22.74 15.29
CA LEU A 53 -8.24 -22.74 15.27
C LEU A 53 -7.62 -22.67 13.86
N TYR A 54 -8.35 -23.10 12.81
CA TYR A 54 -7.91 -22.96 11.41
C TYR A 54 -8.15 -21.55 10.84
N GLY A 55 -9.03 -20.76 11.46
CA GLY A 55 -9.34 -19.40 11.05
C GLY A 55 -8.15 -18.46 11.11
N ALA A 56 -7.31 -18.55 12.15
CA ALA A 56 -6.13 -17.70 12.31
C ALA A 56 -5.02 -18.02 11.28
N PHE A 57 -4.83 -19.29 10.95
CA PHE A 57 -3.87 -19.71 9.91
C PHE A 57 -4.39 -19.36 8.51
N ALA A 58 -5.69 -19.52 8.26
CA ALA A 58 -6.33 -19.13 7.02
C ALA A 58 -6.34 -17.61 6.83
N GLU A 59 -6.61 -16.82 7.89
CA GLU A 59 -6.52 -15.35 7.87
C GLU A 59 -5.12 -14.87 7.45
N GLY A 60 -4.07 -15.48 8.02
CA GLY A 60 -2.69 -15.15 7.65
C GLY A 60 -2.36 -15.49 6.20
N ALA A 61 -2.78 -16.66 5.72
CA ALA A 61 -2.50 -17.13 4.36
C ALA A 61 -3.31 -16.37 3.30
N ILE A 62 -4.58 -16.07 3.57
CA ILE A 62 -5.47 -15.33 2.67
C ILE A 62 -5.09 -13.84 2.68
N GLY A 63 -4.78 -13.26 3.84
CA GLY A 63 -4.25 -11.91 3.95
C GLY A 63 -2.94 -11.74 3.19
N GLN A 64 -1.99 -12.69 3.32
CA GLN A 64 -0.76 -12.66 2.52
C GLN A 64 -0.99 -12.90 1.02
N SER A 65 -1.90 -13.81 0.65
CA SER A 65 -2.26 -14.08 -0.75
C SER A 65 -2.89 -12.85 -1.40
N TRP A 66 -3.82 -12.20 -0.71
CA TRP A 66 -4.48 -10.98 -1.17
C TRP A 66 -3.49 -9.81 -1.24
N ALA A 67 -2.64 -9.61 -0.23
CA ALA A 67 -1.60 -8.58 -0.26
C ALA A 67 -0.59 -8.80 -1.41
N ARG A 68 -0.15 -10.05 -1.65
CA ARG A 68 0.80 -10.40 -2.73
C ARG A 68 0.19 -10.30 -4.13
N SER A 69 -1.12 -10.55 -4.26
CA SER A 69 -1.82 -10.47 -5.55
C SER A 69 -2.22 -9.04 -5.94
N GLY A 70 -1.92 -8.04 -5.10
CA GLY A 70 -2.32 -6.65 -5.34
C GLY A 70 -3.75 -6.32 -4.90
N GLY A 71 -4.32 -7.13 -4.00
CA GLY A 71 -5.59 -6.89 -3.33
C GLY A 71 -6.78 -6.74 -4.28
N ILE A 72 -7.63 -5.76 -3.96
CA ILE A 72 -8.77 -5.33 -4.78
C ILE A 72 -8.41 -4.13 -5.66
N GLY A 73 -7.18 -3.61 -5.55
CA GLY A 73 -6.68 -2.46 -6.30
C GLY A 73 -6.98 -1.11 -5.63
N LEU A 74 -7.43 -1.10 -4.38
CA LEU A 74 -7.76 0.13 -3.64
C LEU A 74 -6.52 0.99 -3.42
N ALA A 75 -5.36 0.38 -3.15
CA ALA A 75 -4.11 1.11 -3.00
C ALA A 75 -3.76 1.92 -4.26
N LYS A 76 -4.05 1.40 -5.46
CA LYS A 76 -3.79 2.10 -6.73
C LYS A 76 -4.70 3.32 -6.89
N VAL A 77 -5.97 3.21 -6.51
CA VAL A 77 -6.94 4.31 -6.57
C VAL A 77 -6.56 5.42 -5.58
N LEU A 78 -6.23 5.03 -4.34
CA LEU A 78 -5.75 5.96 -3.32
C LEU A 78 -4.46 6.64 -3.75
N PHE A 79 -3.47 5.88 -4.23
CA PHE A 79 -2.22 6.42 -4.73
C PHE A 79 -2.44 7.39 -5.90
N LYS A 80 -3.28 7.05 -6.89
CA LYS A 80 -3.60 7.92 -8.02
C LYS A 80 -4.25 9.25 -7.59
N THR A 81 -4.94 9.24 -6.46
CA THR A 81 -5.61 10.43 -5.92
C THR A 81 -4.66 11.25 -5.07
N MET A 82 -3.95 10.62 -4.14
CA MET A 82 -3.05 11.29 -3.20
C MET A 82 -1.73 11.74 -3.84
N SER A 83 -1.22 11.05 -4.86
CA SER A 83 0.02 11.46 -5.56
C SER A 83 -0.13 12.83 -6.24
N LYS A 84 -1.36 13.24 -6.57
CA LYS A 84 -1.66 14.59 -7.08
C LYS A 84 -1.40 15.69 -6.07
N HIS A 85 -1.43 15.36 -4.77
CA HIS A 85 -1.21 16.28 -3.66
C HIS A 85 0.21 16.21 -3.10
N LEU A 86 1.10 15.41 -3.71
CA LEU A 86 2.47 15.22 -3.24
C LEU A 86 3.43 16.35 -3.70
N SER A 87 2.92 17.29 -4.50
CA SER A 87 3.68 18.40 -5.11
C SER A 87 3.39 19.77 -4.48
N ASP A 88 2.63 19.83 -3.40
CA ASP A 88 2.49 21.01 -2.52
C ASP A 88 3.34 20.84 -1.25
#